data_AF-A0A432D0G5-F1
#
_entry.id   AF-A0A432D0G5-F1
#
_cell.length_a   1.000
_cell.length_b   1.000
_cell.length_c   1.000
_cell.angle_alpha   90.00
_cell.angle_beta   90.00
_cell.angle_gamma   90.00
#
_symmetry.space_group_name_H-M   'P 1'
#
loop_
_entity.id
_entity.type
_entity.pdbx_description
1 polymer ?
#
loop_
_entity_poly.entity_id
_entity_poly.type
_entity_poly.pdbx_seq_one_letter_code
_entity_poly.pdbx_strand_id
1 'polypeptide(L)'
;MRLRKLSVTLLTTVMSSSLMSAEISDSDLVQRLTDEPNAEALQAVFAETPDNILEVLAFLLKSEMVDPQEAITEALSVAPEKVSEIVELAREAGISNEIITTSALLAGLDPTVVSEATAAGIQTAATSPAIAPPTAPAIGSNGGGGTAVVSPN
;
A
#
# COMPACT_ATOMS: atom_id res chain seq x y z
N MET A 1 -27.12 31.83 -56.16
CA MET A 1 -27.84 31.79 -54.86
C MET A 1 -26.99 30.93 -53.90
N ARG A 2 -26.18 31.54 -53.02
CA ARG A 2 -25.26 30.82 -52.12
C ARG A 2 -25.88 30.74 -50.71
N LEU A 3 -26.20 29.53 -50.24
CA LEU A 3 -26.67 29.31 -48.88
C LEU A 3 -25.49 29.35 -47.89
N ARG A 4 -25.58 30.24 -46.90
CA ARG A 4 -24.69 30.29 -45.74
C ARG A 4 -25.13 29.20 -44.77
N LYS A 5 -24.28 28.21 -44.50
CA LYS A 5 -24.51 27.24 -43.42
C LYS A 5 -24.00 27.83 -42.10
N LEU A 6 -24.93 28.20 -41.23
CA LEU A 6 -24.71 28.30 -39.79
C LEU A 6 -24.44 26.88 -39.25
N SER A 7 -23.42 26.71 -38.42
CA SER A 7 -23.21 25.52 -37.59
C SER A 7 -22.57 26.03 -36.29
N VAL A 8 -23.40 26.41 -35.34
CA VAL A 8 -23.81 25.61 -34.15
C VAL A 8 -22.62 25.46 -33.19
N THR A 9 -22.64 26.34 -32.20
CA THR A 9 -21.81 26.38 -31.00
C THR A 9 -21.98 25.09 -30.19
N LEU A 10 -20.91 24.31 -30.03
CA LEU A 10 -20.86 23.22 -29.07
C LEU A 10 -20.28 23.77 -27.76
N LEU A 11 -21.16 24.16 -26.85
CA LEU A 11 -20.82 24.61 -25.49
C LEU A 11 -20.64 23.35 -24.62
N THR A 12 -19.39 22.90 -24.44
CA THR A 12 -19.05 21.84 -23.49
C THR A 12 -19.02 22.41 -22.08
N THR A 13 -20.11 22.25 -21.35
CA THR A 13 -20.18 22.52 -19.91
C THR A 13 -19.36 21.45 -19.19
N VAL A 14 -18.18 21.83 -18.72
CA VAL A 14 -17.43 21.06 -17.71
C VAL A 14 -18.20 21.23 -16.39
N MET A 15 -18.94 20.20 -15.98
CA MET A 15 -19.40 20.11 -14.59
C MET A 15 -18.19 19.82 -13.73
N SER A 16 -17.64 20.88 -13.13
CA SER A 16 -16.77 20.75 -11.96
C SER A 16 -17.61 20.22 -10.81
N SER A 17 -17.56 18.91 -10.57
CA SER A 17 -18.05 18.31 -9.33
C SER A 17 -17.17 18.83 -8.20
N SER A 18 -17.66 19.84 -7.49
CA SER A 18 -17.11 20.27 -6.20
C SER A 18 -17.20 19.09 -5.23
N LEU A 19 -16.08 18.41 -5.03
CA LEU A 19 -15.86 17.55 -3.88
C LEU A 19 -15.99 18.44 -2.65
N MET A 20 -17.10 18.29 -1.94
CA MET A 20 -17.30 18.88 -0.62
C MET A 20 -16.56 17.94 0.33
N SER A 21 -15.24 18.14 0.52
CA SER A 21 -14.51 17.46 1.60
C SER A 21 -15.11 17.93 2.92
N ALA A 22 -15.62 17.00 3.69
CA ALA A 22 -16.02 17.25 5.06
C ALA A 22 -14.73 17.37 5.88
N GLU A 23 -14.19 18.58 6.00
CA GLU A 23 -12.94 18.81 6.72
C GLU A 23 -13.11 18.46 8.20
N ILE A 24 -12.56 17.31 8.59
CA ILE A 24 -12.35 16.99 10.00
C ILE A 24 -11.28 17.94 10.50
N SER A 25 -11.58 18.70 11.55
CA SER A 25 -10.59 19.61 12.12
C SER A 25 -9.51 18.83 12.86
N ASP A 26 -8.25 19.06 12.50
CA ASP A 26 -7.06 18.49 13.15
C ASP A 26 -7.11 18.56 14.69
N SER A 27 -7.63 19.67 15.24
CA SER A 27 -7.81 19.86 16.69
C SER A 27 -8.74 18.82 17.33
N ASP A 28 -9.77 18.37 16.62
CA ASP A 28 -10.73 17.39 17.11
C ASP A 28 -10.11 15.99 17.12
N LEU A 29 -9.33 15.65 16.08
CA LEU A 29 -8.52 14.42 16.04
C LEU A 29 -7.48 14.38 17.15
N VAL A 30 -6.75 15.49 17.35
CA VAL A 30 -5.74 15.58 18.41
C VAL A 30 -6.40 15.42 19.77
N GLN A 31 -7.52 16.09 20.06
CA GLN A 31 -8.23 15.94 21.34
C GLN A 31 -8.60 14.48 21.63
N ARG A 32 -9.06 13.74 20.61
CA ARG A 32 -9.42 12.33 20.73
C ARG A 32 -8.21 11.39 20.94
N LEU A 33 -7.01 11.83 20.57
CA LEU A 33 -5.78 11.04 20.64
C LEU A 33 -4.84 11.49 21.78
N THR A 34 -5.17 12.54 22.53
CA THR A 34 -4.27 13.15 23.53
C THR A 34 -4.02 12.30 24.78
N ASP A 35 -4.98 11.48 25.22
CA ASP A 35 -4.86 10.78 26.51
C ASP A 35 -4.01 9.50 26.39
N GLU A 36 -4.20 8.70 25.32
CA GLU A 36 -3.32 7.60 24.92
C GLU A 36 -3.80 7.10 23.54
N PRO A 37 -3.08 7.35 22.42
CA PRO A 37 -3.47 6.79 21.14
C PRO A 37 -3.20 5.29 21.19
N ASN A 38 -4.25 4.51 21.43
CA ASN A 38 -4.23 3.06 21.40
C ASN A 38 -5.04 2.55 20.20
N ALA A 39 -4.85 1.27 19.86
CA ALA A 39 -5.54 0.63 18.73
C ALA A 39 -7.07 0.82 18.77
N GLU A 40 -7.71 0.75 19.94
CA GLU A 40 -9.15 0.93 20.10
C GLU A 40 -9.59 2.37 19.78
N ALA A 41 -8.83 3.38 20.21
CA ALA A 41 -9.10 4.79 19.91
C ALA A 41 -8.94 5.09 18.42
N LEU A 42 -7.90 4.54 17.79
CA LEU A 42 -7.69 4.68 16.33
C LEU A 42 -8.83 4.02 15.55
N GLN A 43 -9.21 2.81 15.93
CA GLN A 43 -10.31 2.10 15.30
C GLN A 43 -11.63 2.87 15.43
N ALA A 44 -11.92 3.44 16.60
CA ALA A 44 -13.11 4.26 16.82
C ALA A 44 -13.10 5.53 15.95
N VAL A 45 -11.95 6.22 15.84
CA VAL A 45 -11.80 7.39 14.97
C VAL A 45 -12.08 7.02 13.52
N PHE A 46 -11.48 5.94 13.00
CA PHE A 46 -11.70 5.51 11.62
C PHE A 46 -13.13 5.02 11.36
N ALA A 47 -13.74 4.29 12.31
CA ALA A 47 -15.10 3.78 12.18
C ALA A 47 -16.16 4.90 12.20
N GLU A 48 -15.90 5.99 12.92
CA GLU A 48 -16.78 7.16 12.95
C GLU A 48 -16.59 8.09 11.75
N THR A 49 -15.51 7.92 10.99
CA THR A 49 -15.16 8.79 9.85
C THR A 49 -14.95 7.99 8.54
N PRO A 50 -15.90 7.11 8.15
CA PRO A 50 -15.71 6.19 7.03
C PRO A 50 -15.45 6.89 5.68
N ASP A 51 -16.02 8.08 5.51
CA ASP A 51 -15.86 8.87 4.29
C ASP A 51 -14.48 9.56 4.18
N ASN A 52 -13.82 9.79 5.32
CA ASN A 52 -12.59 10.58 5.43
C ASN A 52 -11.39 9.78 5.95
N ILE A 53 -11.44 8.44 5.93
CA ILE A 53 -10.37 7.56 6.43
C ILE A 53 -9.00 7.95 5.88
N LEU A 54 -8.92 8.30 4.59
CA LEU A 54 -7.65 8.70 3.95
C LEU A 54 -7.13 10.04 4.47
N GLU A 55 -8.00 11.01 4.73
CA GLU A 55 -7.61 12.32 5.28
C GLU A 55 -7.11 12.17 6.73
N VAL A 56 -7.83 11.38 7.52
CA VAL A 56 -7.44 11.04 8.91
C VAL A 56 -6.11 10.29 8.92
N LEU A 57 -5.95 9.27 8.08
CA LEU A 57 -4.70 8.53 7.99
C LEU A 57 -3.54 9.43 7.56
N ALA A 58 -3.75 10.32 6.59
CA ALA A 58 -2.73 11.27 6.14
C ALA A 58 -2.30 12.21 7.28
N PHE A 59 -3.25 12.64 8.12
CA PHE A 59 -2.97 13.42 9.31
C PHE A 59 -2.15 12.62 10.33
N LEU A 60 -2.58 11.39 10.63
CA LEU A 60 -1.93 10.51 11.60
C LEU A 60 -0.50 10.16 11.19
N LEU A 61 -0.25 9.84 9.92
CA LEU A 61 1.08 9.51 9.40
C LEU A 61 2.04 10.70 9.43
N LYS A 62 1.52 11.92 9.43
CA LYS A 62 2.32 13.14 9.61
C LYS A 62 2.50 13.51 11.09
N SER A 63 1.66 12.97 11.96
CA SER A 63 1.75 13.17 13.40
C SER A 63 2.78 12.21 13.99
N GLU A 64 3.66 12.70 14.86
CA GLU A 64 4.56 11.83 15.65
C GLU A 64 3.85 11.21 16.86
N MET A 65 2.53 11.41 16.98
CA MET A 65 1.73 10.96 18.12
C MET A 65 1.40 9.47 18.06
N VAL A 66 1.38 8.89 16.86
CA VAL A 66 0.90 7.53 16.63
C VAL A 66 1.93 6.75 15.85
N ASP A 67 2.10 5.47 16.19
CA ASP A 67 2.94 4.58 15.40
C ASP A 67 2.31 4.36 14.01
N PRO A 68 3.06 4.60 12.92
CA PRO A 68 2.52 4.50 11.56
C PRO A 68 2.10 3.07 11.21
N GLN A 69 2.74 2.04 11.75
CA GLN A 69 2.33 0.65 11.54
C GLN A 69 0.95 0.41 12.13
N GLU A 70 0.69 0.92 13.33
CA GLU A 70 -0.59 0.80 14.03
C GLU A 70 -1.69 1.56 13.30
N ALA A 71 -1.44 2.82 12.92
CA ALA A 71 -2.39 3.63 12.15
C ALA A 71 -2.78 2.98 10.81
N ILE A 72 -1.80 2.42 10.08
CA ILE A 72 -2.07 1.72 8.81
C ILE A 72 -2.83 0.42 9.06
N THR A 73 -2.49 -0.34 10.11
CA THR A 73 -3.17 -1.60 10.45
C THR A 73 -4.64 -1.37 10.74
N GLU A 74 -4.97 -0.34 11.54
CA GLU A 74 -6.35 -0.02 11.86
C GLU A 74 -7.11 0.53 10.65
N ALA A 75 -6.50 1.41 9.85
CA ALA A 75 -7.13 1.91 8.62
C ALA A 75 -7.48 0.76 7.65
N LEU A 76 -6.56 -0.20 7.47
CA LEU A 76 -6.78 -1.38 6.63
C LEU A 76 -7.84 -2.34 7.19
N SER A 77 -7.94 -2.43 8.51
CA SER A 77 -8.94 -3.27 9.19
C SER A 77 -10.35 -2.68 9.08
N VAL A 78 -10.46 -1.35 9.14
CA VAL A 78 -11.75 -0.64 9.05
C VAL A 78 -12.22 -0.48 7.60
N ALA A 79 -11.32 -0.21 6.66
CA ALA A 79 -11.62 -0.02 5.23
C ALA A 79 -10.81 -0.95 4.32
N PRO A 80 -11.06 -2.27 4.36
CA PRO A 80 -10.39 -3.24 3.50
C PRO A 80 -10.70 -3.06 2.01
N GLU A 81 -11.73 -2.30 1.65
CA GLU A 81 -12.04 -1.93 0.27
C GLU A 81 -11.16 -0.80 -0.28
N LYS A 82 -10.46 -0.06 0.60
CA LYS A 82 -9.57 1.08 0.26
C LYS A 82 -8.09 0.73 0.39
N VAL A 83 -7.74 -0.56 0.37
CA VAL A 83 -6.37 -1.04 0.59
C VAL A 83 -5.38 -0.38 -0.36
N SER A 84 -5.72 -0.23 -1.64
CA SER A 84 -4.84 0.38 -2.63
C SER A 84 -4.57 1.85 -2.33
N GLU A 85 -5.60 2.62 -1.97
CA GLU A 85 -5.46 4.04 -1.62
C GLU A 85 -4.69 4.24 -0.31
N ILE A 86 -4.95 3.41 0.71
CA ILE A 86 -4.26 3.45 2.00
C ILE A 86 -2.77 3.16 1.84
N VAL A 87 -2.44 2.11 1.07
CA VAL A 87 -1.06 1.71 0.80
C VAL A 87 -0.32 2.79 0.02
N GLU A 88 -0.95 3.37 -1.01
CA GLU A 88 -0.32 4.44 -1.79
C GLU A 88 -0.06 5.68 -0.93
N LEU A 89 -1.03 6.07 -0.10
CA LEU A 89 -0.87 7.18 0.84
C LEU A 89 0.28 6.93 1.82
N ALA A 90 0.43 5.71 2.33
CA ALA A 90 1.54 5.35 3.21
C ALA A 90 2.90 5.47 2.51
N ARG A 91 2.99 5.07 1.23
CA ARG A 91 4.21 5.25 0.42
C ARG A 91 4.53 6.72 0.18
N GLU A 92 3.52 7.51 -0.16
CA GLU A 92 3.66 8.96 -0.33
C GLU A 92 4.12 9.64 0.97
N ALA A 93 3.68 9.13 2.12
CA ALA A 93 4.13 9.57 3.44
C ALA A 93 5.56 9.09 3.80
N GLY A 94 6.21 8.30 2.93
CA GLY A 94 7.58 7.82 3.13
C GLY A 94 7.68 6.58 4.04
N ILE A 95 6.57 5.90 4.32
CA ILE A 95 6.56 4.67 5.12
C ILE A 95 7.18 3.53 4.29
N SER A 96 8.01 2.71 4.94
CA SER A 96 8.69 1.62 4.25
C SER A 96 7.71 0.51 3.83
N ASN A 97 8.00 -0.13 2.69
CA ASN A 97 7.21 -1.27 2.22
C ASN A 97 7.16 -2.43 3.25
N GLU A 98 8.19 -2.57 4.09
CA GLU A 98 8.20 -3.57 5.17
C GLU A 98 7.11 -3.29 6.22
N ILE A 99 6.98 -2.03 6.66
CA ILE A 99 5.94 -1.62 7.60
C ILE A 99 4.56 -1.79 6.98
N ILE A 100 4.37 -1.36 5.73
CA ILE A 100 3.09 -1.50 5.02
C ILE A 100 2.69 -2.99 4.88
N THR A 101 3.64 -3.85 4.50
CA THR A 101 3.40 -5.28 4.34
C THR A 101 3.08 -5.94 5.68
N THR A 102 3.77 -5.53 6.74
CA THR A 102 3.51 -6.03 8.10
C THR A 102 2.14 -5.57 8.60
N SER A 103 1.77 -4.30 8.40
CA SER A 103 0.45 -3.78 8.76
C SER A 103 -0.67 -4.52 8.04
N ALA A 104 -0.52 -4.82 6.75
CA ALA A 104 -1.50 -5.60 6.01
C ALA A 104 -1.67 -7.02 6.57
N LEU A 105 -0.56 -7.68 6.90
CA LEU A 105 -0.58 -9.00 7.52
C LEU A 105 -1.28 -8.96 8.88
N LEU A 106 -1.03 -7.94 9.70
CA LEU A 106 -1.67 -7.73 10.99
C LEU A 106 -3.17 -7.44 10.86
N ALA A 107 -3.57 -6.72 9.81
CA ALA A 107 -4.96 -6.45 9.46
C ALA A 107 -5.70 -7.66 8.86
N GLY A 108 -5.02 -8.81 8.70
CA GLY A 108 -5.59 -10.03 8.12
C GLY A 108 -5.72 -10.00 6.60
N LEU A 109 -5.06 -9.05 5.94
CA LEU A 109 -4.98 -8.97 4.48
C LEU A 109 -3.83 -9.83 3.96
N ASP A 110 -3.97 -10.31 2.72
CA ASP A 110 -2.90 -11.03 2.04
C ASP A 110 -1.75 -10.05 1.69
N PRO A 111 -0.50 -10.29 2.13
CA PRO A 111 0.65 -9.45 1.80
C PRO A 111 0.84 -9.20 0.29
N THR A 112 0.36 -10.11 -0.56
CA THR A 112 0.43 -9.97 -2.03
C THR A 112 -0.43 -8.85 -2.58
N VAL A 113 -1.46 -8.40 -1.85
CA VAL A 113 -2.32 -7.29 -2.30
C VAL A 113 -1.72 -5.91 -2.04
N VAL A 114 -0.80 -5.83 -1.07
CA VAL A 114 -0.08 -4.58 -0.72
C VAL A 114 1.34 -4.56 -1.26
N SER A 115 1.91 -5.73 -1.56
CA SER A 115 3.17 -5.84 -2.27
C SER A 115 3.02 -5.12 -3.61
N GLU A 116 3.95 -4.20 -3.92
CA GLU A 116 4.04 -3.72 -5.30
C GLU A 116 4.11 -4.94 -6.21
N ALA A 117 3.24 -5.00 -7.21
CA ALA A 117 3.48 -5.85 -8.34
C ALA A 117 4.81 -5.39 -8.92
N THR A 118 5.91 -6.03 -8.49
CA THR A 118 7.19 -6.02 -9.19
C THR A 118 6.94 -6.80 -10.47
N ALA A 119 6.17 -6.16 -11.36
CA ALA A 119 5.90 -6.59 -12.71
C ALA A 119 7.27 -6.67 -13.38
N ALA A 120 7.79 -7.89 -13.45
CA ALA A 120 8.81 -8.37 -14.36
C ALA A 120 9.52 -7.25 -15.16
N GLY A 121 10.57 -6.67 -14.58
CA GLY A 121 11.70 -6.18 -15.36
C GLY A 121 11.63 -4.78 -15.97
N ILE A 122 11.42 -3.74 -15.15
CA ILE A 122 12.06 -2.44 -15.45
C ILE A 122 12.77 -1.91 -14.21
N GLN A 123 14.07 -1.67 -14.39
CA GLN A 123 15.03 -1.31 -13.36
C GLN A 123 14.71 0.08 -12.82
N THR A 124 14.21 0.16 -11.59
CA THR A 124 14.42 1.36 -10.76
C THR A 124 15.48 1.00 -9.74
N ALA A 125 16.69 1.53 -9.97
CA ALA A 125 17.84 1.36 -9.10
C ALA A 125 17.56 2.01 -7.73
N ALA A 126 17.13 1.21 -6.75
CA ALA A 126 17.29 1.56 -5.35
C ALA A 126 18.63 1.01 -4.87
N THR A 127 19.52 1.91 -4.46
CA THR A 127 20.77 1.60 -3.78
C THR A 127 20.47 1.00 -2.40
N SER A 128 20.27 -0.32 -2.35
CA SER A 128 20.41 -1.12 -1.14
C SER A 128 21.20 -2.37 -1.50
N PRO A 129 22.09 -2.86 -0.62
CA PRO A 129 22.87 -4.05 -0.92
C PRO A 129 21.90 -5.21 -1.18
N ALA A 130 21.91 -5.71 -2.42
CA ALA A 130 21.13 -6.86 -2.83
C ALA A 130 21.42 -8.01 -1.87
N ILE A 131 20.44 -8.37 -1.05
CA ILE A 131 20.47 -9.60 -0.27
C ILE A 131 20.45 -10.73 -1.31
N ALA A 132 21.59 -11.40 -1.44
CA ALA A 132 21.70 -12.53 -2.36
C ALA A 132 20.63 -13.57 -1.99
N PRO A 133 19.97 -14.20 -2.97
CA PRO A 133 19.03 -15.28 -2.70
C PRO A 133 19.72 -16.37 -1.86
N PRO A 134 18.97 -17.06 -0.96
CA PRO A 134 19.53 -18.14 -0.16
C PRO A 134 20.20 -19.16 -1.07
N THR A 135 21.45 -19.49 -0.76
CA THR A 135 22.23 -20.45 -1.55
C THR A 135 21.50 -21.79 -1.55
N ALA A 136 21.25 -22.34 -2.74
CA ALA A 136 20.68 -23.66 -2.89
C ALA A 136 21.49 -24.68 -2.07
N PRO A 137 20.85 -25.64 -1.38
CA PRO A 137 21.56 -26.67 -0.64
C PRO A 137 22.56 -27.37 -1.57
N ALA A 138 23.80 -27.55 -1.10
CA ALA A 138 24.81 -28.28 -1.84
C ALA A 138 24.33 -29.72 -2.05
N ILE A 139 23.84 -30.04 -3.24
CA ILE A 139 23.58 -31.42 -3.63
C ILE A 139 24.96 -32.06 -3.79
N GLY A 140 25.28 -32.98 -2.88
CA GLY A 140 26.59 -33.60 -2.76
C GLY A 140 27.09 -34.18 -4.08
N SER A 141 28.03 -33.50 -4.71
CA SER A 141 28.95 -34.11 -5.67
C SER A 141 30.01 -34.87 -4.88
N ASN A 142 29.77 -36.15 -4.59
CA ASN A 142 30.82 -37.17 -4.69
C ASN A 142 30.29 -38.60 -4.53
N GLY A 143 30.72 -39.48 -5.43
CA GLY A 143 31.03 -40.87 -5.09
C GLY A 143 30.14 -41.93 -5.71
N GLY A 144 30.59 -42.52 -6.82
CA GLY A 144 29.97 -43.75 -7.33
C GLY A 144 30.54 -44.23 -8.66
N GLY A 145 31.87 -44.36 -8.76
CA GLY A 145 32.50 -45.08 -9.87
C GLY A 145 32.08 -46.56 -9.86
N GLY A 146 31.03 -46.88 -10.61
CA GLY A 146 30.55 -48.24 -10.83
C GLY A 146 31.18 -48.83 -12.10
N THR A 147 32.29 -49.54 -11.89
CA THR A 147 32.91 -50.60 -12.71
C THR A 147 32.40 -50.81 -14.13
N ALA A 148 33.34 -50.71 -15.08
CA ALA A 148 33.25 -51.33 -16.40
C ALA A 148 32.71 -52.76 -16.31
N VAL A 149 31.62 -53.04 -17.04
CA VAL A 149 31.19 -54.40 -17.34
C VAL A 149 32.21 -55.02 -18.31
N VAL A 150 33.21 -55.71 -17.76
CA VAL A 150 34.02 -56.66 -18.53
C VAL A 150 33.34 -58.02 -18.41
N SER A 151 32.74 -58.49 -19.49
CA SER A 151 32.23 -59.86 -19.63
C SER A 151 33.38 -60.87 -19.56
N PRO A 152 33.29 -61.94 -18.76
CA PRO A 152 34.03 -63.16 -19.02
C PRO A 152 33.15 -64.16 -19.77
N ASN A 153 33.63 -64.52 -20.96
CA ASN A 153 33.56 -65.81 -21.65
C ASN A 153 32.33 -66.71 -21.43
#